data_AF-A0A1F8LU03-F1
#
_entry.id   AF-A0A1F8LU03-F1
#
_cell.length_a   1.000
_cell.length_b   1.000
_cell.length_c   1.000
_cell.angle_alpha   90.00
_cell.angle_beta   90.00
_cell.angle_gamma   90.00
#
_symmetry.space_group_name_H-M   'P 1'
#
loop_
_entity.id
_entity.type
_entity.pdbx_description
1 polymer ?
#
loop_
_entity_poly.entity_id
_entity_poly.type
_entity_poly.pdbx_seq_one_letter_code
_entity_poly.pdbx_strand_id
1 'polypeptide(L)'
;MKNRIMGGWFKETIADKFLYITLVLSVLLGWLGDEQILRDSQCNIGSAMVDLSGALLGIVIAGLAIFIVFLDIKYLELLKQITDIERNIWPFKWVSVLTILSLVLGMLLLVIGNPPTIILRTIITVSIWSYLYLLIEMYRLIKFLTGHLRNRVKQLEIEEKKKSK
;
A
#
# COMPACT_ATOMS: atom_id res chain seq x y z
N MET A 1 -15.36 9.96 20.21
CA MET A 1 -13.88 9.83 20.26
C MET A 1 -13.25 9.33 18.94
N LYS A 2 -13.98 9.32 17.81
CA LYS A 2 -13.56 8.68 16.54
C LYS A 2 -12.68 9.57 15.62
N ASN A 3 -12.66 10.90 15.83
CA ASN A 3 -12.00 11.84 14.90
C ASN A 3 -10.53 12.17 15.21
N ARG A 4 -9.97 11.78 16.37
CA ARG A 4 -8.55 12.07 16.68
C ARG A 4 -7.56 11.08 16.08
N ILE A 5 -7.99 9.85 15.79
CA ILE A 5 -7.09 8.77 15.36
C ILE A 5 -6.74 8.89 13.87
N MET A 6 -7.71 9.23 13.00
CA MET A 6 -7.45 9.49 11.58
C MET A 6 -6.51 10.70 11.36
N GLY A 7 -6.64 11.73 12.20
CA GLY A 7 -5.85 12.95 12.05
C GLY A 7 -4.35 12.78 12.32
N GLY A 8 -3.94 11.77 13.09
CA GLY A 8 -2.53 11.49 13.36
C GLY A 8 -1.84 10.83 12.17
N TRP A 9 -2.44 9.76 11.64
CA TRP A 9 -1.83 9.00 10.56
C TRP A 9 -1.88 9.75 9.22
N PHE A 10 -2.98 10.46 8.92
CA PHE A 10 -3.04 11.30 7.72
C PHE A 10 -1.97 12.40 7.73
N LYS A 11 -1.68 12.98 8.92
CA LYS A 11 -0.56 13.92 9.07
C LYS A 11 0.80 13.24 8.87
N GLU A 12 0.96 12.01 9.34
CA GLU A 12 2.18 11.21 9.09
C GLU A 12 2.36 10.87 7.61
N THR A 13 1.28 10.53 6.89
CA THR A 13 1.29 10.28 5.45
C THR A 13 1.65 11.53 4.67
N ILE A 14 1.06 12.69 5.00
CA ILE A 14 1.41 13.96 4.33
C ILE A 14 2.85 14.38 4.68
N ALA A 15 3.32 14.11 5.90
CA ALA A 15 4.70 14.39 6.28
C ALA A 15 5.71 13.40 5.67
N ASP A 16 5.25 12.40 4.93
CA ASP A 16 6.11 11.38 4.34
C ASP A 16 6.92 11.93 3.16
N LYS A 17 8.23 12.02 3.35
CA LYS A 17 9.16 12.47 2.31
C LYS A 17 9.06 11.63 1.03
N PHE A 18 8.75 10.34 1.16
CA PHE A 18 8.63 9.44 0.02
C PHE A 18 7.42 9.76 -0.87
N LEU A 19 6.34 10.32 -0.30
CA LEU A 19 5.20 10.78 -1.07
C LEU A 19 5.62 11.89 -2.04
N TYR A 20 6.42 12.84 -1.58
CA TYR A 20 6.91 13.94 -2.42
C TYR A 20 7.96 13.48 -3.43
N ILE A 21 8.86 12.57 -3.04
CA ILE A 21 9.87 12.02 -3.96
C ILE A 21 9.20 11.29 -5.12
N THR A 22 8.23 10.41 -4.82
CA THR A 22 7.48 9.68 -5.85
C THR A 22 6.63 10.61 -6.70
N LEU A 23 6.06 11.67 -6.11
CA LEU A 23 5.32 12.69 -6.84
C LEU A 23 6.23 13.43 -7.83
N VAL A 24 7.38 13.93 -7.39
CA VAL A 24 8.33 14.61 -8.27
C VAL A 24 8.76 13.69 -9.42
N LEU A 25 9.14 12.45 -9.13
CA LEU A 25 9.51 11.47 -10.15
C LEU A 25 8.38 11.24 -11.17
N SER A 26 7.13 11.11 -10.69
CA SER A 26 5.97 10.92 -11.58
C SER A 26 5.66 12.14 -12.46
N VAL A 27 5.90 13.34 -11.95
CA VAL A 27 5.74 14.58 -12.73
C VAL A 27 6.82 14.65 -13.79
N LEU A 28 8.07 14.32 -13.45
CA LEU A 28 9.15 14.25 -14.44
C LEU A 28 8.80 13.25 -15.56
N LEU A 29 8.34 12.06 -15.21
CA LEU A 29 8.00 11.03 -16.21
C LEU A 29 6.78 11.39 -17.06
N GLY A 30 5.71 11.91 -16.45
CA GLY A 30 4.47 12.22 -17.17
C GLY A 30 4.45 13.58 -17.88
N TRP A 31 5.24 14.56 -17.45
CA TRP A 31 5.25 15.91 -18.01
C TRP A 31 6.51 16.27 -18.79
N LEU A 32 7.65 15.63 -18.55
CA LEU A 32 8.84 15.82 -19.39
C LEU A 32 8.97 14.73 -20.46
N GLY A 33 8.12 13.70 -20.41
CA GLY A 33 8.03 12.69 -21.46
C GLY A 33 7.55 13.27 -22.79
N ASP A 34 8.09 12.70 -23.87
CA ASP A 34 7.60 12.95 -25.22
C ASP A 34 6.15 12.45 -25.35
N GLU A 35 5.28 13.29 -25.91
CA GLU A 35 3.84 12.98 -25.99
C GLU A 35 3.57 11.72 -26.82
N GLN A 36 4.30 11.52 -27.91
CA GLN A 36 4.09 10.40 -28.81
C GLN A 36 4.47 9.09 -28.11
N ILE A 37 5.60 9.09 -27.39
CA ILE A 37 6.00 7.94 -26.56
C ILE A 37 4.96 7.63 -25.50
N LEU A 38 4.41 8.65 -24.82
CA LEU A 38 3.38 8.47 -23.79
C LEU A 38 2.09 7.90 -24.36
N ARG A 39 1.68 8.34 -25.56
CA ARG A 39 0.50 7.81 -26.26
C ARG A 39 0.71 6.37 -26.71
N ASP A 40 1.85 6.08 -27.31
CA ASP A 40 2.18 4.72 -27.78
C ASP A 40 2.30 3.73 -26.63
N SER A 41 2.76 4.20 -25.46
CA SER A 41 2.98 3.37 -24.28
C SER A 41 1.78 3.29 -23.35
N GLN A 42 0.72 4.09 -23.54
CA GLN A 42 -0.38 4.22 -22.58
C GLN A 42 -1.04 2.88 -22.24
N CYS A 43 -1.30 2.05 -23.27
CA CYS A 43 -1.95 0.76 -23.10
C CYS A 43 -1.03 -0.25 -22.40
N ASN A 44 0.26 -0.21 -22.72
CA ASN A 44 1.27 -1.08 -22.09
C ASN A 44 1.44 -0.72 -20.61
N ILE A 45 1.51 0.58 -20.29
CA ILE A 45 1.56 1.07 -18.90
C ILE A 45 0.28 0.68 -18.17
N GLY A 46 -0.89 0.90 -18.77
CA GLY A 46 -2.18 0.51 -18.20
C GLY A 46 -2.28 -0.97 -17.90
N SER A 47 -1.93 -1.84 -18.85
CA SER A 47 -1.93 -3.30 -18.68
C SER A 47 -0.98 -3.74 -17.56
N ALA A 48 0.27 -3.27 -17.59
CA ALA A 48 1.26 -3.60 -16.56
C ALA A 48 0.79 -3.16 -15.17
N MET A 49 0.15 -1.99 -15.06
CA MET A 49 -0.41 -1.52 -13.80
C MET A 49 -1.56 -2.39 -13.30
N VAL A 50 -2.46 -2.83 -14.18
CA VAL A 50 -3.58 -3.72 -13.82
C VAL A 50 -3.04 -5.07 -13.34
N ASP A 51 -2.12 -5.68 -14.10
CA ASP A 51 -1.56 -6.99 -13.77
C ASP A 51 -0.80 -6.96 -12.44
N LEU A 52 0.08 -5.97 -12.26
CA LEU A 52 0.89 -5.83 -11.05
C LEU A 52 0.03 -5.44 -9.84
N SER A 53 -0.93 -4.53 -10.00
CA SER A 53 -1.81 -4.14 -8.90
C SER A 53 -2.75 -5.30 -8.51
N GLY A 54 -3.25 -6.07 -9.48
CA GLY A 54 -4.03 -7.28 -9.21
C GLY A 54 -3.25 -8.32 -8.41
N ALA A 55 -2.00 -8.58 -8.81
CA ALA A 55 -1.10 -9.48 -8.06
C ALA A 55 -0.81 -8.95 -6.65
N LEU A 56 -0.51 -7.65 -6.51
CA LEU A 56 -0.28 -7.02 -5.21
C LEU A 56 -1.50 -7.10 -4.30
N LEU A 57 -2.72 -6.93 -4.83
CA LEU A 57 -3.94 -7.06 -4.04
C LEU A 57 -4.08 -8.48 -3.48
N GLY A 58 -3.80 -9.49 -4.29
CA GLY A 58 -3.74 -10.89 -3.84
C GLY A 58 -2.74 -11.10 -2.71
N ILE A 59 -1.53 -10.54 -2.84
CA ILE A 59 -0.49 -10.60 -1.80
C ILE A 59 -0.96 -9.91 -0.51
N VAL A 60 -1.59 -8.75 -0.59
CA VAL A 60 -2.09 -7.99 0.56
C VAL A 60 -3.19 -8.77 1.29
N ILE A 61 -4.13 -9.37 0.55
CA ILE A 61 -5.19 -10.21 1.13
C ILE A 61 -4.60 -11.46 1.79
N ALA A 62 -3.66 -12.14 1.13
CA ALA A 62 -2.99 -13.31 1.69
C ALA A 62 -2.20 -12.95 2.96
N GLY A 63 -1.46 -11.83 2.94
CA GLY A 63 -0.73 -11.33 4.10
C GLY A 63 -1.67 -10.97 5.27
N LEU A 64 -2.83 -10.38 4.97
CA LEU A 64 -3.85 -10.09 5.98
C LEU A 64 -4.43 -11.38 6.57
N ALA A 65 -4.73 -12.38 5.74
CA ALA A 65 -5.24 -13.67 6.20
C ALA A 65 -4.25 -14.37 7.13
N ILE A 66 -2.97 -14.43 6.74
CA ILE A 66 -1.89 -14.97 7.58
C ILE A 66 -1.81 -14.20 8.90
N PHE A 67 -1.80 -12.86 8.83
CA PHE A 67 -1.75 -12.02 10.02
C PHE A 67 -2.91 -12.31 10.98
N ILE A 68 -4.14 -12.45 10.47
CA ILE A 68 -5.33 -12.79 11.26
C ILE A 68 -5.20 -14.19 11.88
N VAL A 69 -4.70 -15.19 11.16
CA VAL A 69 -4.51 -16.55 11.69
C VAL A 69 -3.49 -16.57 12.84
N PHE A 70 -2.49 -15.70 12.81
CA PHE A 70 -1.51 -15.57 13.90
C PHE A 70 -2.04 -14.80 15.13
N LEU A 71 -3.21 -14.16 15.05
CA LEU A 71 -3.87 -13.54 16.19
C LEU A 71 -4.58 -14.61 17.04
N ASP A 72 -3.81 -15.27 17.92
CA ASP A 72 -4.35 -16.15 18.97
C ASP A 72 -5.29 -15.36 19.91
N ILE A 73 -6.31 -16.00 20.47
CA ILE A 73 -7.30 -15.40 21.41
C ILE A 73 -6.58 -14.69 22.56
N LYS A 74 -5.51 -15.30 23.09
CA LYS A 74 -4.68 -14.69 24.15
C LYS A 74 -3.93 -13.44 23.68
N TYR A 75 -3.51 -13.43 22.41
CA TYR A 75 -2.82 -12.28 21.80
C TYR A 75 -3.82 -11.15 21.51
N LEU A 76 -5.05 -11.48 21.10
CA LEU A 76 -6.16 -10.52 20.94
C LEU A 76 -6.58 -9.89 22.28
N GLU A 77 -6.61 -10.65 23.37
CA GLU A 77 -6.90 -10.13 24.71
C GLU A 77 -5.82 -9.15 25.19
N LEU A 78 -4.53 -9.49 25.00
CA LEU A 78 -3.41 -8.59 25.27
C LEU A 78 -3.44 -7.34 24.38
N LEU A 79 -3.79 -7.50 23.11
CA LEU A 79 -3.93 -6.38 22.18
C LEU A 79 -5.09 -5.45 22.57
N LYS A 80 -6.25 -5.99 22.94
CA LYS A 80 -7.39 -5.19 23.43
C LYS A 80 -7.02 -4.33 24.64
N GLN A 81 -6.08 -4.76 25.47
CA GLN A 81 -5.64 -4.00 26.64
C GLN A 81 -4.64 -2.88 26.32
N ILE A 82 -3.90 -2.96 25.20
CA ILE A 82 -2.73 -2.10 24.94
C ILE A 82 -2.92 -1.22 23.70
N THR A 83 -3.66 -1.66 22.69
CA THR A 83 -3.76 -0.97 21.41
C THR A 83 -5.08 -1.21 20.69
N ASP A 84 -5.62 -0.16 20.07
CA ASP A 84 -6.83 -0.25 19.26
C ASP A 84 -6.56 -1.17 18.04
N ILE A 85 -7.31 -2.26 17.90
CA ILE A 85 -7.14 -3.27 16.84
C ILE A 85 -7.21 -2.61 15.45
N GLU A 86 -8.03 -1.56 15.32
CA GLU A 86 -8.13 -0.76 14.09
C GLU A 86 -6.78 -0.18 13.65
N ARG A 87 -5.90 0.18 14.58
CA ARG A 87 -4.58 0.74 14.27
C ARG A 87 -3.63 -0.29 13.66
N ASN A 88 -3.76 -1.57 13.99
CA ASN A 88 -2.90 -2.62 13.46
C ASN A 88 -3.34 -3.14 12.09
N ILE A 89 -4.64 -3.03 11.78
CA ILE A 89 -5.17 -3.38 10.45
C ILE A 89 -5.00 -2.22 9.47
N TRP A 90 -4.75 -1.00 9.98
CA TRP A 90 -4.64 0.20 9.16
C TRP A 90 -3.62 0.13 8.02
N PRO A 91 -2.38 -0.38 8.20
CA PRO A 91 -1.43 -0.51 7.10
C PRO A 91 -1.98 -1.35 5.93
N PHE A 92 -2.71 -2.43 6.23
CA PHE A 92 -3.35 -3.26 5.20
C PHE A 92 -4.45 -2.50 4.46
N LYS A 93 -5.29 -1.74 5.19
CA LYS A 93 -6.34 -0.91 4.57
C LYS A 93 -5.73 0.14 3.65
N TRP A 94 -4.68 0.82 4.09
CA TRP A 94 -4.02 1.86 3.31
C TRP A 94 -3.42 1.32 2.02
N VAL A 95 -2.64 0.25 2.11
CA VAL A 95 -2.07 -0.42 0.94
C VAL A 95 -3.17 -0.90 0.00
N SER A 96 -4.25 -1.49 0.53
CA SER A 96 -5.39 -1.94 -0.28
C SER A 96 -6.04 -0.79 -1.06
N VAL A 97 -6.24 0.36 -0.42
CA VAL A 97 -6.79 1.55 -1.08
C VAL A 97 -5.87 2.04 -2.20
N LEU A 98 -4.55 2.10 -1.96
CA LEU A 98 -3.59 2.45 -3.00
C LEU A 98 -3.57 1.43 -4.15
N THR A 99 -3.66 0.15 -3.86
CA THR A 99 -3.73 -0.90 -4.88
C THR A 99 -4.98 -0.77 -5.74
N ILE A 100 -6.15 -0.54 -5.13
CA ILE A 100 -7.40 -0.30 -5.86
C ILE A 100 -7.28 0.96 -6.72
N LEU A 101 -6.70 2.04 -6.17
CA LEU A 101 -6.47 3.27 -6.92
C LEU A 101 -5.59 3.03 -8.15
N SER A 102 -4.45 2.35 -8.00
CA SER A 102 -3.56 2.01 -9.11
C SER A 102 -4.23 1.10 -10.14
N LEU A 103 -5.07 0.16 -9.71
CA LEU A 103 -5.84 -0.72 -10.61
C LEU A 103 -6.87 0.09 -11.42
N VAL A 104 -7.64 0.96 -10.77
CA VAL A 104 -8.63 1.83 -11.45
C VAL A 104 -7.94 2.77 -12.44
N LEU A 105 -6.80 3.35 -12.07
CA LEU A 105 -6.03 4.21 -12.96
C LEU A 105 -5.42 3.44 -14.15
N GLY A 106 -4.92 2.22 -13.92
CA GLY A 106 -4.46 1.34 -14.99
C GLY A 106 -5.58 0.98 -15.96
N MET A 107 -6.77 0.63 -15.46
CA MET A 107 -7.95 0.40 -16.30
C MET A 107 -8.38 1.66 -17.05
N LEU A 108 -8.31 2.84 -16.41
CA LEU A 108 -8.63 4.09 -17.06
C LEU A 108 -7.70 4.36 -18.25
N LEU A 109 -6.39 4.11 -18.11
CA LEU A 109 -5.43 4.22 -19.21
C LEU A 109 -5.74 3.30 -20.39
N LEU A 110 -6.32 2.11 -20.14
CA LEU A 110 -6.73 1.18 -21.19
C LEU A 110 -7.98 1.62 -21.95
N VAL A 111 -8.93 2.26 -21.25
CA VAL A 111 -10.28 2.53 -21.80
C VAL A 111 -10.44 3.97 -22.32
N ILE A 112 -9.59 4.91 -21.90
CA ILE A 112 -9.75 6.34 -22.20
C ILE A 112 -9.58 6.71 -23.69
N GLY A 113 -9.00 5.83 -24.50
CA GLY A 113 -8.85 6.04 -25.94
C GLY A 113 -7.82 7.12 -26.28
N ASN A 114 -8.27 8.24 -26.86
CA ASN A 114 -7.39 9.32 -27.31
C ASN A 114 -7.73 10.66 -26.62
N PRO A 115 -7.44 10.80 -25.32
CA PRO A 115 -7.76 12.01 -24.58
C PRO A 115 -6.88 13.20 -25.01
N PRO A 116 -7.34 14.45 -24.71
CA PRO A 116 -6.50 15.63 -24.78
C PRO A 116 -5.18 15.44 -24.02
N THR A 117 -4.10 16.01 -24.55
CA THR A 117 -2.73 15.84 -24.03
C THR A 117 -2.62 16.11 -22.53
N ILE A 118 -3.28 17.16 -22.05
CA ILE A 118 -3.27 17.53 -20.63
C ILE A 118 -3.87 16.41 -19.78
N ILE A 119 -5.02 15.86 -20.19
CA ILE A 119 -5.71 14.78 -19.48
C ILE A 119 -4.85 13.51 -19.47
N LEU A 120 -4.25 13.15 -20.61
CA LEU A 120 -3.34 12.02 -20.71
C LEU A 120 -2.17 12.13 -19.73
N ARG A 121 -1.47 13.28 -19.76
CA ARG A 121 -0.31 13.54 -18.91
C ARG A 121 -0.68 13.50 -17.43
N THR A 122 -1.80 14.10 -17.06
CA THR A 122 -2.31 14.05 -15.68
C THR A 122 -2.60 12.62 -15.24
N ILE A 123 -3.31 11.83 -16.06
CA ILE A 123 -3.64 10.45 -15.70
C ILE A 123 -2.36 9.61 -15.59
N ILE A 124 -1.44 9.70 -16.55
CA ILE A 124 -0.16 8.97 -16.48
C ILE A 124 0.63 9.38 -15.24
N THR A 125 0.73 10.68 -14.92
CA THR A 125 1.43 11.15 -13.72
C THR A 125 0.79 10.58 -12.45
N VAL A 126 -0.52 10.68 -12.29
CA VAL A 126 -1.21 10.15 -11.09
C VAL A 126 -1.09 8.63 -11.02
N SER A 127 -1.15 7.95 -12.18
CA SER A 127 -0.97 6.50 -12.31
C SER A 127 0.41 6.07 -11.81
N ILE A 128 1.48 6.65 -12.38
CA ILE A 128 2.86 6.38 -12.00
C ILE A 128 3.11 6.74 -10.53
N TRP A 129 2.62 7.90 -10.08
CA TRP A 129 2.73 8.32 -8.68
C TRP A 129 2.12 7.30 -7.73
N SER A 130 0.86 6.92 -7.98
CA SER A 130 0.13 5.98 -7.13
C SER A 130 0.86 4.64 -7.05
N TYR A 131 1.39 4.16 -8.17
CA TYR A 131 2.12 2.90 -8.24
C TYR A 131 3.46 2.95 -7.51
N LEU A 132 4.27 3.99 -7.73
CA LEU A 132 5.54 4.16 -7.03
C LEU A 132 5.34 4.29 -5.53
N TYR A 133 4.31 5.03 -5.11
CA TYR A 133 3.99 5.18 -3.70
C TYR A 133 3.48 3.87 -3.09
N LEU A 134 2.66 3.11 -3.84
CA LEU A 134 2.22 1.77 -3.45
C LEU A 134 3.40 0.83 -3.18
N LEU A 135 4.45 0.84 -4.01
CA LEU A 135 5.64 0.00 -3.79
C LEU A 135 6.33 0.31 -2.45
N ILE A 136 6.39 1.59 -2.08
CA ILE A 136 7.00 2.02 -0.81
C ILE A 136 6.14 1.58 0.37
N GLU A 137 4.82 1.73 0.26
CA GLU A 137 3.88 1.29 1.30
C GLU A 137 3.85 -0.24 1.44
N MET A 138 4.00 -0.98 0.34
CA MET A 138 4.19 -2.44 0.36
C MET A 138 5.44 -2.84 1.15
N TYR A 139 6.56 -2.16 0.93
CA TYR A 139 7.78 -2.40 1.71
C TYR A 139 7.56 -2.13 3.21
N ARG A 140 6.83 -1.06 3.56
CA ARG A 140 6.48 -0.73 4.96
C ARG A 140 5.57 -1.80 5.57
N LEU A 141 4.61 -2.30 4.81
CA LEU A 141 3.73 -3.38 5.24
C LEU A 141 4.51 -4.67 5.55
N ILE A 142 5.46 -5.03 4.68
CA ILE A 142 6.35 -6.19 4.90
C ILE A 142 7.18 -5.99 6.17
N LYS A 143 7.73 -4.78 6.38
CA LYS A 143 8.49 -4.45 7.60
C LYS A 143 7.62 -4.54 8.85
N PHE A 144 6.38 -4.06 8.78
CA PHE A 144 5.39 -4.15 9.86
C PHE A 144 5.06 -5.61 10.22
N LEU A 145 4.82 -6.45 9.21
CA LEU A 145 4.56 -7.88 9.35
C LEU A 145 5.75 -8.62 9.98
N THR A 146 6.95 -8.38 9.46
CA THR A 146 8.19 -8.99 9.97
C THR A 146 8.43 -8.63 11.43
N GLY A 147 8.13 -7.38 11.81
CA GLY A 147 8.19 -6.92 13.19
C GLY A 147 7.25 -7.68 14.11
N HIS A 148 5.99 -7.88 13.69
CA HIS A 148 5.00 -8.65 14.45
C HIS A 148 5.39 -10.13 14.58
N LEU A 149 5.82 -10.75 13.48
CA LEU A 149 6.29 -12.14 13.49
C LEU A 149 7.46 -12.33 14.46
N ARG A 150 8.47 -11.45 14.40
CA ARG A 150 9.62 -11.52 15.32
C ARG A 150 9.21 -11.39 16.78
N ASN A 151 8.25 -10.53 17.09
CA ASN A 151 7.74 -10.38 18.44
C ASN A 151 6.96 -11.61 18.90
N ARG A 152 6.16 -12.22 18.02
CA ARG A 152 5.42 -13.44 18.33
C ARG A 152 6.36 -14.63 18.57
N VAL A 153 7.39 -14.81 17.75
CA VAL A 153 8.43 -15.85 17.95
C VAL A 153 9.07 -15.71 19.33
N LYS A 154 9.48 -14.49 19.72
CA LYS A 154 10.04 -14.25 21.06
C LYS A 154 9.07 -14.57 22.20
N GLN A 155 7.77 -14.30 22.02
CA GLN A 155 6.77 -14.65 23.03
C GLN A 155 6.63 -16.16 23.19
N LEU A 156 6.59 -16.91 22.08
CA LEU A 156 6.52 -18.37 22.10
C LEU A 156 7.73 -18.99 22.79
N GLU A 157 8.94 -18.50 22.52
CA GLU A 157 10.17 -18.94 23.21
C GLU A 157 10.12 -18.70 24.73
N ILE A 158 9.53 -17.58 25.18
CA ILE A 158 9.36 -17.28 26.60
C ILE A 158 8.31 -18.20 27.24
N GLU A 159 7.23 -18.49 26.54
CA GLU A 159 6.17 -19.40 27.01
C GLU A 159 6.67 -20.84 27.13
N GLU A 160 7.45 -21.33 26.16
CA GLU A 160 8.08 -22.67 26.23
C GLU A 160 9.03 -22.79 27.41
N LYS A 161 9.92 -21.80 27.62
CA LYS A 161 10.84 -21.77 28.76
C LYS A 161 10.13 -21.75 30.13
N LYS A 162 8.91 -21.21 30.18
CA LYS A 162 8.09 -21.23 31.40
C LYS A 162 7.39 -22.57 31.63
N LYS A 163 7.07 -23.33 30.57
CA LYS A 163 6.47 -24.67 30.68
C LYS A 163 7.50 -25.76 31.01
N SER A 164 8.78 -25.53 30.73
CA SER A 164 9.87 -26.45 31.02
C SER A 164 10.49 -26.28 32.42
N LYS A 165 9.93 -25.40 33.27
CA LYS A 165 10.31 -25.16 34.66
C LYS A 165 9.14 -25.54 35.56
#